data_AF-A0A7C1ZMS7-F1
#
_entry.id   AF-A0A7C1ZMS7-F1
#
_cell.length_a   1.000
_cell.length_b   1.000
_cell.length_c   1.000
_cell.angle_alpha   90.00
_cell.angle_beta   90.00
_cell.angle_gamma   90.00
#
_symmetry.space_group_name_H-M   'P 1'
#
loop_
_entity.id
_entity.type
_entity.pdbx_description
1 polymer ?
#
loop_
_entity_poly.entity_id
_entity_poly.type
_entity_poly.pdbx_seq_one_letter_code
_entity_poly.pdbx_strand_id
1 'polypeptide(L)'
;MLKWFKKKKEQALEKKPSRLSRLKDKLLKTRQNFSERINHLFLGKKEIDEHILEELEEILIMADLGVEATQKLIQNLTQKTSQKEINS
;
A
#
# COMPACT_ATOMS: atom_id res chain seq x y z
N MET A 1 8.79 -26.75 -41.46
CA MET A 1 8.83 -25.27 -41.39
C MET A 1 7.81 -24.65 -40.43
N LEU A 2 6.53 -25.05 -40.41
CA LEU A 2 5.51 -24.47 -39.51
C LEU A 2 5.73 -24.69 -37.99
N LYS A 3 6.43 -25.77 -37.60
CA LYS A 3 6.75 -26.05 -36.18
C LYS A 3 7.69 -25.01 -35.53
N TRP A 4 8.49 -24.32 -36.35
CA TRP A 4 9.42 -23.28 -35.88
C TRP A 4 8.73 -21.95 -35.57
N PHE A 5 7.68 -21.63 -36.33
CA PHE A 5 6.87 -20.42 -36.12
C PHE A 5 5.91 -20.56 -34.93
N LYS A 6 5.37 -21.77 -34.69
CA LYS A 6 4.56 -22.06 -33.50
C LYS A 6 5.38 -21.93 -32.21
N LYS A 7 6.60 -22.47 -32.19
CA LYS A 7 7.55 -22.34 -31.07
C LYS A 7 7.92 -20.88 -30.77
N LYS A 8 8.09 -20.03 -31.80
CA LYS A 8 8.32 -18.59 -31.62
C LYS A 8 7.09 -17.84 -31.07
N LYS A 9 5.87 -18.24 -31.44
CA LYS A 9 4.62 -17.64 -30.93
C LYS A 9 4.37 -18.01 -29.46
N GLU A 10 4.73 -19.23 -29.06
CA GLU A 10 4.68 -19.69 -27.66
C GLU A 10 5.79 -19.04 -26.81
N GLN A 11 7.00 -18.85 -27.35
CA GLN A 11 8.09 -18.15 -26.65
C GLN A 11 7.89 -16.62 -26.52
N ALA A 12 7.06 -16.01 -27.38
CA ALA A 12 6.73 -14.58 -27.29
C ALA A 12 5.70 -14.24 -26.19
N LEU A 13 5.04 -15.24 -25.61
CA LEU A 13 4.09 -15.06 -24.50
C LEU A 13 4.77 -15.02 -23.13
N GLU A 14 6.04 -15.42 -23.02
CA GLU A 14 6.85 -15.14 -21.85
C GLU A 14 7.38 -13.70 -21.89
N LYS A 15 6.47 -12.74 -21.68
CA LYS A 15 6.87 -11.36 -21.37
C LYS A 15 7.65 -11.39 -20.07
N LYS A 16 8.99 -11.31 -20.16
CA LYS A 16 9.87 -11.14 -19.00
C LYS A 16 9.24 -10.09 -18.07
N PRO A 17 9.04 -10.39 -16.77
CA PRO A 17 8.35 -9.49 -15.88
C PRO A 17 9.06 -8.14 -15.89
N SER A 18 8.28 -7.08 -16.08
CA SER A 18 8.79 -5.71 -16.11
C SER A 18 9.55 -5.42 -14.81
N ARG A 19 10.47 -4.48 -14.83
CA ARG A 19 11.25 -4.12 -13.62
C ARG A 19 10.32 -3.74 -12.45
N LEU A 20 9.21 -3.07 -12.76
CA LEU A 20 8.15 -2.75 -11.80
C LEU A 20 7.42 -3.99 -11.27
N SER A 21 7.12 -4.97 -12.13
CA SER A 21 6.54 -6.26 -11.68
C SER A 21 7.46 -6.94 -10.68
N ARG A 22 8.75 -7.05 -11.02
CA ARG A 22 9.76 -7.65 -10.13
C ARG A 22 9.90 -6.90 -8.81
N LEU A 23 9.80 -5.57 -8.82
CA LEU A 23 9.82 -4.76 -7.60
C LEU A 23 8.58 -5.00 -6.74
N LYS A 24 7.39 -5.05 -7.36
CA LYS A 24 6.13 -5.36 -6.66
C LYS A 24 6.17 -6.73 -6.02
N ASP A 25 6.68 -7.73 -6.73
CA ASP A 25 6.81 -9.10 -6.20
C ASP A 25 7.75 -9.15 -5.00
N LYS A 26 8.87 -8.42 -5.07
CA LYS A 26 9.82 -8.31 -3.95
C LYS A 26 9.25 -7.58 -2.72
N LEU A 27 8.34 -6.62 -2.92
CA LEU A 27 7.69 -5.87 -1.85
C LEU A 27 6.37 -6.49 -1.38
N LEU A 28 5.96 -7.62 -1.95
CA LEU A 28 4.64 -8.21 -1.71
C LEU A 28 4.39 -8.47 -0.23
N LYS A 29 5.37 -9.08 0.46
CA LYS A 29 5.27 -9.41 1.88
C LYS A 29 5.16 -8.16 2.76
N THR A 30 5.97 -7.14 2.51
CA THR A 30 5.89 -5.85 3.22
C THR A 30 4.52 -5.21 3.03
N ARG A 31 4.02 -5.21 1.79
CA ARG A 31 2.69 -4.66 1.48
C ARG A 31 1.59 -5.42 2.19
N GLN A 32 1.64 -6.76 2.19
CA GLN A 32 0.63 -7.60 2.85
C GLN A 32 0.59 -7.34 4.34
N ASN A 33 1.73 -7.45 5.03
CA ASN A 33 1.81 -7.23 6.48
C ASN A 33 1.36 -5.81 6.85
N PHE A 34 1.78 -4.80 6.09
CA PHE A 34 1.38 -3.41 6.34
C PHE A 34 -0.13 -3.23 6.15
N SER A 35 -0.68 -3.71 5.03
CA SER A 35 -2.12 -3.63 4.76
C SER A 35 -2.96 -4.39 5.80
N GLU A 36 -2.50 -5.54 6.28
CA GLU A 36 -3.18 -6.30 7.33
C GLU A 36 -3.24 -5.51 8.64
N ARG A 37 -2.13 -4.90 9.08
CA ARG A 37 -2.11 -4.08 10.31
C ARG A 37 -3.04 -2.87 10.20
N ILE A 38 -3.03 -2.20 9.05
CA ILE A 38 -3.93 -1.07 8.79
C ILE A 38 -5.40 -1.53 8.77
N ASN A 39 -5.72 -2.63 8.10
CA ASN A 39 -7.09 -3.16 8.10
C ASN A 39 -7.57 -3.52 9.51
N HIS A 40 -6.67 -4.07 10.34
CA HIS A 40 -6.99 -4.41 11.71
C HIS A 40 -7.26 -3.18 12.57
N LEU A 41 -6.48 -2.10 12.41
CA LEU A 41 -6.69 -0.82 13.10
C LEU A 41 -8.11 -0.27 12.87
N PHE A 42 -8.61 -0.33 11.62
CA PHE A 42 -9.93 0.21 11.27
C PHE A 42 -11.08 -0.80 11.44
N LEU A 43 -10.80 -2.05 11.83
CA LEU A 43 -11.81 -3.10 11.87
C LEU A 43 -12.85 -2.79 12.97
N GLY A 44 -14.11 -2.62 12.57
CA GLY A 44 -15.21 -2.35 13.51
C GLY A 44 -15.25 -0.92 14.07
N LYS A 45 -14.36 -0.02 13.62
CA LYS A 45 -14.37 1.41 13.97
C LYS A 45 -15.26 2.18 12.99
N LYS A 46 -16.22 2.96 13.51
CA LYS A 46 -17.16 3.75 12.70
C LYS A 46 -16.65 5.15 12.36
N GLU A 47 -15.80 5.70 13.22
CA GLU A 47 -15.25 7.06 13.12
C GLU A 47 -13.74 6.99 13.31
N ILE A 48 -13.03 7.96 12.74
CA ILE A 48 -11.58 8.12 12.92
C ILE A 48 -11.39 9.10 14.08
N ASP A 49 -11.08 8.57 15.25
CA ASP A 49 -10.78 9.35 16.45
C ASP A 49 -9.26 9.56 16.64
N GLU A 50 -8.90 10.36 17.65
CA GLU A 50 -7.50 10.65 18.00
C GLU A 50 -6.71 9.38 18.32
N HIS A 51 -7.35 8.41 18.99
CA HIS A 51 -6.72 7.15 19.36
C HIS A 51 -6.31 6.32 18.12
N ILE A 52 -7.16 6.26 17.10
CA ILE A 52 -6.83 5.60 15.82
C ILE A 52 -5.66 6.30 15.12
N LEU A 53 -5.58 7.62 15.20
CA LEU A 53 -4.48 8.38 14.61
C LEU A 53 -3.15 8.13 15.33
N GLU A 54 -3.16 8.01 16.65
CA GLU A 54 -1.97 7.63 17.43
C GLU A 54 -1.49 6.20 17.09
N GLU A 55 -2.40 5.22 17.04
CA GLU A 55 -2.04 3.85 16.64
C GLU A 55 -1.50 3.82 15.20
N LEU A 56 -2.08 4.61 14.29
CA LEU A 56 -1.59 4.76 12.93
C LEU A 56 -0.17 5.35 12.89
N GLU A 57 0.12 6.36 13.72
CA GLU A 57 1.45 6.95 13.85
C GLU A 57 2.49 5.91 14.30
N GLU A 58 2.18 5.10 15.32
CA GLU A 58 3.04 3.99 15.75
C GLU A 58 3.29 2.99 14.60
N ILE A 59 2.25 2.60 13.87
CA ILE A 59 2.35 1.68 12.73
C ILE A 59 3.31 2.23 11.66
N LEU A 60 3.22 3.52 11.36
CA LEU A 60 4.02 4.20 10.35
C LEU A 60 5.48 4.36 10.78
N ILE A 61 5.73 4.70 12.05
CA ILE A 61 7.10 4.78 12.60
C ILE A 61 7.77 3.40 12.55
N MET A 62 7.05 2.34 12.94
CA MET A 62 7.54 0.95 12.86
C MET A 62 7.79 0.47 11.42
N ALA A 63 7.20 1.13 10.42
CA ALA A 63 7.39 0.82 9.00
C ALA A 63 8.61 1.54 8.40
N ASP A 64 9.55 2.01 9.22
CA ASP A 64 10.78 2.71 8.83
C ASP A 64 10.53 4.03 8.07
N LEU A 65 9.39 4.69 8.27
CA LEU A 65 9.11 6.01 7.68
C LEU A 65 9.78 7.16 8.46
N GLY A 66 10.03 6.94 9.75
CA GLY A 66 10.55 7.96 10.66
C GLY A 66 9.49 8.96 11.14
N VAL A 67 9.84 9.72 12.17
CA VAL A 67 8.92 10.61 12.90
C VAL A 67 8.43 11.76 12.01
N GLU A 68 9.34 12.48 11.36
CA GLU A 68 8.98 13.68 10.59
C GLU A 68 8.02 13.38 9.42
N ALA A 69 8.29 12.30 8.68
CA ALA A 69 7.44 11.91 7.55
C ALA A 69 6.07 11.44 8.03
N THR A 70 6.05 10.69 9.14
CA THR A 70 4.81 10.19 9.75
C THR A 70 3.93 11.34 10.23
N GLN A 71 4.48 12.30 10.99
CA GLN A 71 3.75 13.47 11.48
C GLN A 71 3.13 14.27 10.34
N LYS A 72 3.89 14.52 9.26
CA LYS A 72 3.37 15.19 8.05
C LYS A 72 2.21 14.40 7.42
N LEU A 73 2.30 13.07 7.41
CA LEU A 73 1.25 12.21 6.83
C LEU A 73 -0.03 12.28 7.67
N ILE A 74 0.08 12.17 8.99
CA ILE A 74 -1.04 12.23 9.94
C ILE A 74 -1.72 13.60 9.89
N GLN A 75 -0.97 14.70 9.93
CA GLN A 75 -1.53 16.05 9.80
C GLN A 75 -2.34 16.23 8.51
N ASN A 76 -1.79 15.77 7.38
CA ASN A 76 -2.48 15.82 6.09
C ASN A 76 -3.75 14.96 6.08
N LEU A 77 -3.74 13.81 6.77
CA LEU A 77 -4.90 12.94 6.90
C LEU A 77 -6.00 13.63 7.72
N THR A 78 -5.66 14.14 8.91
CA THR A 78 -6.59 14.84 9.81
C THR A 78 -7.24 16.03 9.11
N GLN A 79 -6.44 16.88 8.44
CA GLN A 79 -6.97 18.02 7.70
C GLN A 79 -7.98 17.61 6.62
N LYS A 80 -7.72 16.52 5.90
CA LYS A 80 -8.63 16.03 4.85
C LYS A 80 -9.91 15.43 5.41
N THR A 81 -9.84 14.75 6.56
CA THR A 81 -11.01 14.20 7.24
C THR A 81 -11.91 15.33 7.75
N SER A 82 -11.33 16.32 8.45
CA SER A 82 -12.10 17.49 8.92
C SER A 82 -12.75 18.26 7.77
N GLN A 83 -12.05 18.45 6.64
CA GLN A 83 -12.63 19.08 5.44
C GLN A 83 -13.80 18.28 4.85
N LYS A 84 -13.80 16.95 4.96
CA LYS A 84 -14.90 16.11 4.47
C LYS A 84 -16.13 16.16 5.38
N GLU A 85 -15.93 16.21 6.69
CA GLU A 85 -17.02 16.34 7.66
C GLU A 85 -17.75 17.68 7.54
N ILE A 86 -17.05 18.75 7.14
CA ILE A 86 -17.66 20.08 6.93
C ILE A 86 -18.49 20.13 5.63
N ASN A 87 -18.25 19.23 4.67
CA ASN A 87 -18.88 19.21 3.35
C ASN A 87 -19.93 18.09 3.17
N SER A 88 -20.27 17.36 4.23
CA SER A 88 -21.22 16.24 4.20
C SER A 88 -22.48 16.51 5.04
#